data_AF-A0A3D2FCE6-F1
#
_entry.id   AF-A0A3D2FCE6-F1
#
_cell.length_a   1.000
_cell.length_b   1.000
_cell.length_c   1.000
_cell.angle_alpha   90.00
_cell.angle_beta   90.00
_cell.angle_gamma   90.00
#
_symmetry.space_group_name_H-M   'P 1'
#
loop_
_entity.id
_entity.type
_entity.pdbx_description
1 polymer ?
#
loop_
_entity_poly.entity_id
_entity_poly.type
_entity_poly.pdbx_seq_one_letter_code
_entity_poly.pdbx_strand_id
1 'polypeptide(L)'
;MLKGDARKRVVPSPKAAQAVLAIARAKPSNARANQASIWERHYDEIFNNSSVADLLLCFRIYDFCRKKARNIEVAPESVVEGETLGYGTFHVSRALGFLLVEDNWGFNYEADVSKILNRENLEEFFEIHYGEALARVSKVRQEGIDREPIPALFFKNQRMQHDLNVELRGQ
;
A
#
# COMPACT_ATOMS: atom_id res chain seq x y z
N MET A 1 29.79 -13.56 -17.39
CA MET A 1 28.99 -13.98 -16.20
C MET A 1 29.48 -13.14 -15.03
N LEU A 2 28.76 -12.08 -14.65
CA LEU A 2 29.18 -11.25 -13.51
C LEU A 2 28.86 -12.01 -12.20
N LYS A 3 29.89 -12.54 -11.56
CA LYS A 3 29.88 -12.99 -10.17
C LYS A 3 30.22 -11.80 -9.27
N GLY A 4 29.38 -11.50 -8.29
CA GLY A 4 29.61 -10.47 -7.27
C GLY A 4 28.31 -10.05 -6.58
N ASP A 5 28.34 -9.94 -5.25
CA ASP A 5 27.21 -9.68 -4.33
C ASP A 5 26.57 -8.28 -4.44
N ALA A 6 26.71 -7.60 -5.58
CA ALA A 6 26.07 -6.33 -5.88
C ALA A 6 25.07 -6.49 -7.03
N ARG A 7 24.14 -7.44 -6.94
CA ARG A 7 22.96 -7.40 -7.83
C ARG A 7 22.23 -6.11 -7.53
N LYS A 8 22.36 -5.10 -8.40
CA LYS A 8 21.55 -3.87 -8.36
C LYS A 8 20.09 -4.29 -8.16
N ARG A 9 19.49 -3.87 -7.04
CA ARG A 9 18.10 -4.21 -6.72
C ARG A 9 17.20 -3.50 -7.73
N VAL A 10 16.81 -4.22 -8.78
CA VAL A 10 15.89 -3.69 -9.80
C VAL A 10 14.48 -3.72 -9.23
N VAL A 11 13.83 -2.56 -9.17
CA VAL A 11 12.40 -2.44 -8.82
C VAL A 11 11.59 -2.72 -10.09
N PRO A 12 10.72 -3.74 -10.12
CA PRO A 12 9.87 -3.98 -11.28
C PRO A 12 8.85 -2.84 -11.45
N SER A 13 8.89 -2.12 -12.57
CA SER A 13 7.98 -1.02 -12.88
C SER A 13 6.49 -1.34 -12.66
N PRO A 14 5.97 -2.54 -13.03
CA PRO A 14 4.56 -2.87 -12.78
C PRO A 14 4.17 -2.86 -11.30
N LYS A 15 5.09 -3.21 -10.40
CA LYS A 15 4.81 -3.24 -8.95
C LYS A 15 4.87 -1.85 -8.34
N ALA A 16 5.81 -1.01 -8.79
CA ALA A 16 5.83 0.40 -8.41
C ALA A 16 4.54 1.11 -8.88
N ALA A 17 4.12 0.88 -10.13
CA ALA A 17 2.87 1.41 -10.68
C ALA A 17 1.63 0.98 -9.87
N GLN A 18 1.53 -0.32 -9.55
CA GLN A 18 0.47 -0.85 -8.66
C GLN A 18 0.48 -0.18 -7.28
N ALA A 19 1.66 0.00 -6.68
CA ALA A 19 1.80 0.63 -5.39
C ALA A 19 1.38 2.11 -5.42
N VAL A 20 1.79 2.88 -6.44
CA VAL A 20 1.37 4.27 -6.63
C VAL A 20 -0.15 4.37 -6.79
N LEU A 21 -0.76 3.50 -7.60
CA LEU A 21 -2.21 3.46 -7.78
C LEU A 21 -2.93 3.15 -6.45
N ALA A 22 -2.42 2.20 -5.68
CA ALA A 22 -3.01 1.87 -4.39
C ALA A 22 -2.89 3.00 -3.37
N ILE A 23 -1.70 3.59 -3.25
CA ILE A 23 -1.30 4.47 -2.15
C ILE A 23 -1.56 5.93 -2.52
N ALA A 24 -0.79 6.46 -3.47
CA ALA A 24 -0.82 7.87 -3.84
C ALA A 24 -2.08 8.27 -4.63
N ARG A 25 -2.79 7.31 -5.23
CA ARG A 25 -4.07 7.55 -5.92
C ARG A 25 -5.28 7.01 -5.17
N ALA A 26 -5.08 6.51 -3.95
CA ALA A 26 -6.15 6.03 -3.08
C ALA A 26 -7.06 4.96 -3.72
N LYS A 27 -6.50 4.15 -4.63
CA LYS A 27 -7.21 3.11 -5.40
C LYS A 27 -6.69 1.67 -5.15
N PRO A 28 -6.62 1.20 -3.88
CA PRO A 28 -6.08 -0.12 -3.55
C PRO A 28 -6.86 -1.29 -4.15
N SER A 29 -8.18 -1.14 -4.37
CA SER A 29 -8.99 -2.17 -5.01
C SER A 29 -8.65 -2.31 -6.50
N ASN A 30 -8.39 -1.20 -7.21
CA ASN A 30 -7.94 -1.21 -8.61
C ASN A 30 -6.51 -1.76 -8.74
N ALA A 31 -5.62 -1.47 -7.79
CA ALA A 31 -4.24 -1.93 -7.83
C ALA A 31 -4.11 -3.47 -7.81
N ARG A 32 -5.12 -4.18 -7.33
CA ARG A 32 -5.22 -5.66 -7.38
C ARG A 32 -5.59 -6.22 -8.76
N ALA A 33 -6.01 -5.37 -9.70
CA ALA A 33 -6.35 -5.80 -11.05
C ALA A 33 -5.13 -6.35 -11.80
N ASN A 34 -5.39 -7.02 -12.93
CA ASN A 34 -4.32 -7.50 -13.79
C ASN A 34 -3.46 -6.34 -14.33
N GLN A 35 -2.20 -6.61 -14.64
CA GLN A 35 -1.26 -5.57 -15.05
C GLN A 35 -1.70 -4.86 -16.33
N ALA A 36 -2.26 -5.60 -17.30
CA ALA A 36 -2.72 -5.03 -18.56
C ALA A 36 -3.75 -3.91 -18.34
N SER A 37 -4.74 -4.14 -17.46
CA SER A 37 -5.76 -3.13 -17.13
C SER A 37 -5.18 -1.89 -16.48
N ILE A 38 -4.05 -2.01 -15.75
CA ILE A 38 -3.41 -0.86 -15.10
C ILE A 38 -2.69 -0.01 -16.16
N TRP A 39 -1.94 -0.65 -17.04
CA TRP A 39 -1.23 0.04 -18.13
C TRP A 39 -2.20 0.68 -19.13
N GLU A 40 -3.36 0.07 -19.39
CA GLU A 40 -4.34 0.62 -20.32
C GLU A 40 -5.14 1.78 -19.71
N ARG A 41 -5.57 1.68 -18.44
CA ARG A 41 -6.57 2.60 -17.86
C ARG A 41 -6.01 3.61 -16.87
N HIS A 42 -4.83 3.36 -16.32
CA HIS A 42 -4.29 4.12 -15.20
C HIS A 42 -2.88 4.65 -15.45
N TYR A 43 -2.33 4.51 -16.66
CA TYR A 43 -0.96 4.97 -16.96
C TYR A 43 -0.77 6.46 -16.66
N ASP A 44 -1.59 7.32 -17.28
CA ASP A 44 -1.51 8.77 -17.10
C ASP A 44 -1.74 9.17 -15.65
N GLU A 45 -2.70 8.52 -14.99
CA GLU A 45 -3.01 8.74 -13.58
C GLU A 45 -1.78 8.43 -12.70
N ILE A 46 -1.03 7.38 -13.00
CA ILE A 46 0.15 6.96 -12.25
C ILE A 46 1.34 7.88 -12.54
N PHE A 47 1.61 8.22 -13.81
CA PHE A 47 2.89 8.83 -14.18
C PHE A 47 2.86 10.35 -14.42
N ASN A 48 1.73 10.97 -14.77
CA ASN A 48 1.71 12.40 -15.13
C ASN A 48 1.90 13.34 -13.93
N ASN A 49 1.65 12.88 -12.70
CA ASN A 49 1.82 13.67 -11.48
C ASN A 49 2.49 12.86 -10.36
N SER A 50 3.48 12.04 -10.72
CA SER A 50 4.30 11.32 -9.74
C SER A 50 5.77 11.56 -10.01
N SER A 51 6.47 12.00 -8.97
CA SER A 51 7.91 12.04 -8.92
C SER A 51 8.49 10.62 -8.81
N VAL A 52 9.79 10.48 -9.11
CA VAL A 52 10.52 9.22 -8.87
C VAL A 52 10.50 8.86 -7.38
N ALA A 53 10.54 9.86 -6.50
CA ALA A 53 10.44 9.66 -5.06
C ALA A 53 9.09 9.03 -4.67
N ASP A 54 7.96 9.47 -5.27
CA ASP A 54 6.64 8.88 -5.03
C ASP A 54 6.62 7.39 -5.43
N LEU A 55 7.13 7.07 -6.63
CA LEU A 55 7.22 5.71 -7.15
C LEU A 55 8.01 4.80 -6.22
N LEU A 56 9.16 5.28 -5.75
CA LEU A 56 10.04 4.54 -4.85
C LEU A 56 9.43 4.38 -3.46
N LEU A 57 8.91 5.45 -2.85
CA LEU A 57 8.34 5.38 -1.51
C LEU A 57 7.11 4.46 -1.49
N CYS A 58 6.20 4.60 -2.46
CA CYS A 58 5.05 3.71 -2.61
C CYS A 58 5.48 2.25 -2.73
N PHE A 59 6.49 1.96 -3.57
CA PHE A 59 7.02 0.61 -3.69
C PHE A 59 7.62 0.08 -2.39
N ARG A 60 8.37 0.91 -1.64
CA ARG A 60 8.98 0.52 -0.36
C ARG A 60 7.93 0.21 0.70
N ILE A 61 6.88 1.03 0.80
CA ILE A 61 5.73 0.80 1.67
C ILE A 61 5.07 -0.54 1.32
N TYR A 62 4.77 -0.78 0.04
CA TYR A 62 4.16 -2.02 -0.41
C TYR A 62 5.04 -3.26 -0.13
N ASP A 63 6.34 -3.18 -0.43
CA ASP A 63 7.28 -4.29 -0.18
C ASP A 63 7.37 -4.61 1.31
N PHE A 64 7.38 -3.59 2.17
CA PHE A 64 7.35 -3.74 3.61
C PHE A 64 6.06 -4.45 4.07
N CYS A 65 4.88 -3.94 3.72
CA CYS A 65 3.60 -4.55 4.11
C CYS A 65 3.48 -5.99 3.57
N ARG A 66 3.96 -6.25 2.35
CA ARG A 66 3.95 -7.59 1.76
C ARG A 66 4.86 -8.56 2.50
N LYS A 67 6.03 -8.11 2.97
CA LYS A 67 6.93 -8.95 3.80
C LYS A 67 6.28 -9.25 5.14
N LYS A 68 5.67 -8.26 5.79
CA LYS A 68 4.90 -8.45 7.03
C LYS A 68 3.78 -9.46 6.87
N ALA A 69 2.98 -9.33 5.80
CA ALA A 69 1.91 -10.28 5.50
C ALA A 69 2.38 -11.71 5.20
N ARG A 70 3.66 -11.91 4.81
CA ARG A 70 4.24 -13.23 4.53
C ARG A 70 4.91 -13.85 5.75
N ASN A 71 5.44 -13.02 6.64
CA ASN A 71 6.10 -13.44 7.86
C ASN A 71 5.06 -13.68 8.97
N ILE A 72 4.09 -14.57 8.70
CA ILE A 72 3.05 -15.04 9.65
C ILE A 72 3.70 -15.97 10.70
N GLU A 73 4.89 -15.64 11.18
CA GLU A 73 5.49 -16.31 12.34
C GLU A 73 4.77 -15.90 13.63
N VAL A 74 4.02 -14.79 13.60
CA VAL A 74 3.05 -14.39 14.61
C VAL A 74 1.66 -14.77 14.12
N ALA A 75 0.98 -15.65 14.86
CA ALA A 75 -0.42 -15.94 14.59
C ALA A 75 -1.23 -14.63 14.66
N PRO A 76 -2.09 -14.34 13.69
CA PRO A 76 -2.91 -13.12 13.73
C PRO A 76 -3.75 -13.10 15.01
N GLU A 77 -3.93 -11.93 15.61
CA GLU A 77 -4.66 -11.80 16.88
C GLU A 77 -6.16 -12.12 16.71
N SER A 78 -6.67 -12.03 15.48
CA SER A 78 -8.04 -12.35 15.13
C SER A 78 -8.18 -12.90 13.71
N VAL A 79 -9.34 -13.52 13.41
CA VAL A 79 -9.69 -13.96 12.05
C VAL A 79 -9.67 -12.78 11.08
N VAL A 80 -10.25 -11.63 11.47
CA VAL A 80 -10.32 -10.42 10.64
C VAL A 80 -8.93 -9.87 10.33
N GLU A 81 -8.02 -9.89 11.30
CA GLU A 81 -6.63 -9.50 11.05
C GLU A 81 -5.96 -10.47 10.08
N GLY A 82 -6.13 -11.78 10.27
CA GLY A 82 -5.60 -12.80 9.35
C GLY A 82 -6.10 -12.62 7.92
N GLU A 83 -7.40 -12.32 7.75
CA GLU A 83 -7.99 -11.98 6.45
C GLU A 83 -7.39 -10.70 5.87
N THR A 84 -7.16 -9.69 6.70
CA THR A 84 -6.58 -8.41 6.29
C THR A 84 -5.13 -8.57 5.83
N LEU A 85 -4.32 -9.33 6.56
CA LEU A 85 -2.96 -9.68 6.17
C LEU A 85 -2.94 -10.47 4.86
N GLY A 86 -3.84 -11.46 4.72
CA GLY A 86 -3.89 -12.34 3.55
C GLY A 86 -4.39 -11.67 2.26
N TYR A 87 -5.38 -10.78 2.34
CA TYR A 87 -6.06 -10.22 1.16
C TYR A 87 -5.96 -8.71 1.02
N GLY A 88 -5.67 -7.99 2.10
CA GLY A 88 -5.74 -6.54 2.21
C GLY A 88 -4.41 -5.80 2.08
N THR A 89 -3.32 -6.44 1.61
CA THR A 89 -1.98 -5.82 1.60
C THR A 89 -1.95 -4.44 0.95
N PHE A 90 -2.63 -4.23 -0.19
CA PHE A 90 -2.68 -2.90 -0.83
C PHE A 90 -3.45 -1.87 -0.02
N HIS A 91 -4.50 -2.27 0.69
CA HIS A 91 -5.27 -1.42 1.59
C HIS A 91 -4.44 -1.03 2.81
N VAL A 92 -3.69 -1.97 3.39
CA VAL A 92 -2.75 -1.68 4.49
C VAL A 92 -1.64 -0.74 4.02
N SER A 93 -1.08 -0.96 2.83
CA SER A 93 -0.08 -0.04 2.25
C SER A 93 -0.65 1.36 2.02
N ARG A 94 -1.92 1.46 1.59
CA ARG A 94 -2.62 2.74 1.43
C ARG A 94 -2.76 3.47 2.77
N ALA A 95 -3.20 2.76 3.80
CA ALA A 95 -3.34 3.30 5.14
C ALA A 95 -1.99 3.75 5.70
N LEU A 96 -0.94 2.93 5.56
CA LEU A 96 0.42 3.31 5.99
C LEU A 96 0.92 4.54 5.23
N GLY A 97 0.76 4.60 3.91
CA GLY A 97 1.11 5.80 3.14
C GLY A 97 0.36 7.04 3.57
N PHE A 98 -0.92 6.92 3.94
CA PHE A 98 -1.68 8.04 4.51
C PHE A 98 -1.08 8.52 5.83
N LEU A 99 -0.75 7.62 6.76
CA LEU A 99 -0.16 8.00 8.06
C LEU A 99 1.21 8.67 7.93
N LEU A 100 1.92 8.42 6.83
CA LEU A 100 3.27 8.98 6.61
C LEU A 100 3.27 10.35 5.94
N VAL A 101 2.32 10.62 5.04
CA VAL A 101 2.31 11.86 4.23
C VAL A 101 0.95 12.53 4.10
N GLU A 102 -0.12 12.00 4.68
CA GLU A 102 -1.46 12.62 4.68
C GLU A 102 -1.99 12.99 3.28
N ASP A 103 -1.83 12.09 2.31
CA ASP A 103 -2.19 12.30 0.90
C ASP A 103 -1.39 13.40 0.15
N ASN A 104 -0.33 13.94 0.74
CA ASN A 104 0.59 14.90 0.10
C ASN A 104 1.58 14.18 -0.83
N TRP A 105 1.12 13.88 -2.06
CA TRP A 105 1.88 13.19 -3.11
C TRP A 105 2.08 14.05 -4.36
N GLY A 106 3.06 13.70 -5.20
CA GLY A 106 3.32 14.35 -6.48
C GLY A 106 4.42 15.41 -6.39
N PHE A 107 4.69 16.08 -7.51
CA PHE A 107 5.85 16.98 -7.64
C PHE A 107 5.92 18.10 -6.59
N ASN A 108 4.76 18.58 -6.12
CA ASN A 108 4.70 19.64 -5.11
C ASN A 108 5.19 19.20 -3.72
N TYR A 109 5.25 17.88 -3.47
CA TYR A 109 5.64 17.30 -2.18
C TYR A 109 6.88 16.41 -2.29
N GLU A 110 7.59 16.46 -3.43
CA GLU A 110 8.75 15.60 -3.70
C GLU A 110 9.83 15.72 -2.64
N ALA A 111 10.05 16.91 -2.07
CA ALA A 111 11.05 17.14 -1.03
C ALA A 111 10.72 16.37 0.27
N ASP A 112 9.46 16.38 0.70
CA ASP A 112 9.00 15.70 1.92
C ASP A 112 9.01 14.18 1.74
N VAL A 113 8.52 13.71 0.59
CA VAL A 113 8.57 12.29 0.19
C VAL A 113 10.02 11.80 0.15
N SER A 114 10.93 12.60 -0.43
CA SER A 114 12.37 12.28 -0.49
C SER A 114 13.01 12.24 0.90
N LYS A 115 12.63 13.15 1.80
CA LYS A 115 13.10 13.16 3.19
C LYS A 115 12.72 11.88 3.92
N ILE A 116 11.50 11.37 3.72
CA ILE A 116 11.08 10.08 4.28
C ILE A 116 11.89 8.94 3.65
N LEU A 117 11.96 8.90 2.32
CA LEU A 117 12.64 7.84 1.58
C LEU A 117 14.13 7.68 1.96
N ASN A 118 14.81 8.78 2.27
CA ASN A 118 16.23 8.82 2.61
C ASN A 118 16.52 8.63 4.12
N ARG A 119 15.53 8.29 4.94
CA ARG A 119 15.76 7.95 6.35
C ARG A 119 16.64 6.69 6.45
N GLU A 120 17.68 6.76 7.26
CA GLU A 120 18.56 5.61 7.54
C GLU A 120 17.80 4.43 8.16
N ASN A 121 16.81 4.73 9.01
CA ASN A 121 15.95 3.78 9.69
C ASN A 121 14.54 3.68 9.08
N LEU A 122 14.43 3.74 7.75
CA LEU A 122 13.14 3.75 7.05
C LEU A 122 12.20 2.59 7.46
N GLU A 123 12.72 1.37 7.63
CA GLU A 123 11.88 0.21 7.98
C GLU A 123 11.36 0.29 9.43
N GLU A 124 12.16 0.78 10.37
CA GLU A 124 11.69 1.06 11.75
C GLU A 124 10.64 2.17 11.75
N PHE A 125 10.85 3.20 10.91
CA PHE A 125 9.88 4.28 10.76
C PHE A 125 8.53 3.77 10.23
N PHE A 126 8.54 2.81 9.29
CA PHE A 126 7.31 2.15 8.85
C PHE A 126 6.69 1.30 9.96
N GLU A 127 7.49 0.60 10.76
CA GLU A 127 7.01 -0.24 11.86
C GLU A 127 6.16 0.54 12.87
N ILE A 128 6.61 1.74 13.24
CA ILE A 128 5.92 2.62 14.21
C ILE A 128 4.45 2.84 13.83
N HIS A 129 4.18 3.02 12.52
CA HIS A 129 2.84 3.31 12.01
C HIS A 129 2.11 2.07 11.48
N TYR A 130 2.78 0.92 11.36
CA TYR A 130 2.22 -0.27 10.73
C TYR A 130 1.05 -0.86 11.53
N GLY A 131 1.18 -0.94 12.86
CA GLY A 131 0.12 -1.47 13.72
C GLY A 131 -1.17 -0.67 13.60
N GLU A 132 -1.06 0.65 13.56
CA GLU A 132 -2.20 1.54 13.35
C GLU A 132 -2.80 1.37 11.94
N ALA A 133 -1.97 1.31 10.90
CA ALA A 133 -2.43 1.07 9.54
C ALA A 133 -3.23 -0.24 9.43
N LEU A 134 -2.71 -1.33 10.01
CA LEU A 134 -3.37 -2.62 10.04
C LEU A 134 -4.69 -2.55 10.82
N ALA A 135 -4.70 -1.92 11.99
CA ALA A 135 -5.90 -1.78 12.82
C ALA A 135 -7.02 -1.02 12.09
N ARG A 136 -6.69 0.08 11.39
CA ARG A 136 -7.67 0.85 10.60
C ARG A 136 -8.29 0.00 9.48
N VAL A 137 -7.48 -0.77 8.74
CA VAL A 137 -8.02 -1.65 7.70
C VAL A 137 -8.84 -2.79 8.28
N SER A 138 -8.37 -3.41 9.37
CA SER A 138 -9.09 -4.48 10.07
C SER A 138 -10.44 -4.01 10.61
N LYS A 139 -10.52 -2.77 11.13
CA LYS A 139 -11.78 -2.15 11.55
C LYS A 139 -12.78 -2.07 10.40
N VAL A 140 -12.38 -1.53 9.24
CA VAL A 140 -13.28 -1.44 8.08
C VAL A 140 -13.69 -2.83 7.59
N ARG A 141 -12.78 -3.82 7.65
CA ARG A 141 -13.12 -5.23 7.36
C ARG A 141 -14.17 -5.77 8.33
N GLN A 142 -14.01 -5.53 9.62
CA GLN A 142 -14.93 -5.98 10.67
C GLN A 142 -16.33 -5.37 10.48
N GLU A 143 -16.42 -4.08 10.18
CA GLU A 143 -17.69 -3.36 9.94
C GLU A 143 -18.39 -3.80 8.64
N GLY A 144 -17.63 -4.39 7.72
CA GLY A 144 -18.09 -4.84 6.41
C GLY A 144 -18.37 -6.33 6.30
N ILE A 145 -18.14 -7.12 7.35
CA ILE A 145 -18.14 -8.58 7.28
C ILE A 145 -19.48 -9.17 6.85
N ASP A 146 -20.59 -8.65 7.37
CA ASP A 146 -21.93 -9.13 7.05
C ASP A 146 -22.37 -8.78 5.62
N ARG A 147 -21.82 -7.70 5.07
CA ARG A 147 -22.17 -7.21 3.72
C ARG A 147 -21.48 -8.00 2.62
N GLU A 148 -20.24 -8.41 2.87
CA GLU A 148 -19.44 -9.21 1.95
C GLU A 148 -18.55 -10.14 2.78
N PRO A 149 -19.02 -11.37 3.04
CA PRO A 149 -18.33 -12.29 3.94
C PRO A 149 -17.05 -12.83 3.32
N ILE A 150 -16.94 -12.87 1.99
CA ILE A 150 -15.78 -13.42 1.29
C ILE A 150 -14.66 -12.37 1.27
N PRO A 151 -13.54 -12.56 1.99
CA PRO A 151 -12.51 -11.52 2.15
C PRO A 151 -11.89 -11.11 0.82
N ALA A 152 -11.66 -12.08 -0.07
CA ALA A 152 -11.08 -11.81 -1.38
C ALA A 152 -11.93 -10.84 -2.23
N LEU A 153 -13.27 -10.95 -2.15
CA LEU A 153 -14.21 -10.07 -2.83
C LEU A 153 -14.34 -8.74 -2.11
N PHE A 154 -14.37 -8.76 -0.77
CA PHE A 154 -14.38 -7.57 0.07
C PHE A 154 -13.26 -6.59 -0.29
N PHE A 155 -12.01 -7.06 -0.29
CA PHE A 155 -10.84 -6.25 -0.64
C PHE A 155 -10.69 -5.98 -2.16
N LYS A 156 -11.58 -6.47 -3.02
CA LYS A 156 -11.66 -6.07 -4.44
C LYS A 156 -12.75 -5.02 -4.67
N ASN A 157 -13.63 -4.82 -3.69
CA ASN A 157 -14.79 -3.97 -3.82
C ASN A 157 -14.38 -2.48 -3.76
N GLN A 158 -15.00 -1.65 -4.60
CA GLN A 158 -14.85 -0.19 -4.57
C GLN A 158 -15.41 0.41 -3.27
N ARG A 159 -16.42 -0.22 -2.66
CA ARG A 159 -16.97 0.21 -1.38
C ARG A 159 -15.93 0.12 -0.25
N MET A 160 -15.20 -0.99 -0.15
CA MET A 160 -14.11 -1.10 0.84
C MET A 160 -13.07 0.01 0.67
N GLN A 161 -12.70 0.32 -0.58
CA GLN A 161 -11.81 1.43 -0.85
C GLN A 161 -12.39 2.79 -0.42
N HIS A 162 -13.68 3.02 -0.68
CA HIS A 162 -14.37 4.23 -0.22
C HIS A 162 -14.39 4.32 1.31
N ASP A 163 -14.86 3.26 1.98
CA ASP A 163 -14.99 3.18 3.43
C ASP A 163 -13.63 3.41 4.12
N LEU A 164 -12.55 2.81 3.58
CA LEU A 164 -11.20 3.05 4.07
C LEU A 164 -10.75 4.51 3.89
N ASN A 165 -11.00 5.12 2.74
CA ASN A 165 -10.62 6.52 2.52
C ASN A 165 -11.40 7.48 3.43
N VAL A 166 -12.64 7.13 3.81
CA VAL A 166 -13.42 7.86 4.81
C VAL A 166 -12.81 7.68 6.22
N GLU A 167 -12.51 6.44 6.62
CA GLU A 167 -11.86 6.14 7.91
C GLU A 167 -10.53 6.86 8.08
N LEU A 168 -9.73 6.97 7.01
CA LEU A 168 -8.44 7.66 7.06
C LEU A 168 -8.60 9.18 7.28
N ARG A 169 -9.63 9.81 6.69
CA ARG A 169 -9.85 11.27 6.71
C ARG A 169 -10.77 11.75 7.82
N GLY A 170 -11.43 10.82 8.52
CA GLY A 170 -12.43 11.11 9.56
C GLY A 170 -11.86 11.43 10.94
N GLN A 171 -10.57 11.76 11.03
CA GLN A 171 -9.86 12.21 12.23
C GLN A 171 -9.17 13.54 11.94
#